data_AF-A0A1V4H5S4-F1
#
_entry.id   AF-A0A1V4H5S4-F1
#
_cell.length_a   1.000
_cell.length_b   1.000
_cell.length_c   1.000
_cell.angle_alpha   90.00
_cell.angle_beta   90.00
_cell.angle_gamma   90.00
#
_symmetry.space_group_name_H-M   'P 1'
#
loop_
_entity.id
_entity.type
_entity.pdbx_description
1 polymer ?
#
loop_
_entity_poly.entity_id
_entity_poly.type
_entity_poly.pdbx_seq_one_letter_code
_entity_poly.pdbx_strand_id
1 'polypeptide(L)' 'MTLHTFPKQKYVVFKHFGPSNEIPYTYGELWKVFDRGGYKIKVGMPEIEIVKSNMFGKEETAEYEMEIWLPVQ' A
#
# COMPACT_ATOMS: atom_id res chain seq x y z
N MET A 1 16.97 -16.08 11.28
CA MET A 1 16.73 -14.83 10.52
C MET A 1 16.53 -15.23 9.07
N THR A 2 15.38 -14.89 8.49
CA THR A 2 15.06 -15.23 7.09
C THR A 2 15.25 -13.97 6.25
N LEU A 3 16.00 -14.07 5.15
CA LEU A 3 16.18 -12.97 4.22
C LEU A 3 15.12 -13.07 3.12
N HIS A 4 14.30 -12.04 3.01
CA HIS A 4 13.35 -11.88 1.91
C HIS A 4 13.88 -10.82 0.93
N THR A 5 13.74 -11.07 -0.36
CA THR A 5 14.11 -10.11 -1.41
C THR A 5 12.88 -9.75 -2.23
N PHE A 6 12.78 -8.47 -2.61
CA PHE A 6 11.73 -7.98 -3.50
C PHE A 6 12.30 -7.85 -4.91
N PRO A 7 11.81 -8.60 -5.90
CA PRO A 7 12.29 -8.49 -7.27
C PRO A 7 11.90 -7.14 -7.87
N LYS A 8 12.68 -6.70 -8.87
CA LYS A 8 12.36 -5.47 -9.62
C LYS A 8 10.99 -5.62 -10.29
N GLN A 9 10.12 -4.65 -10.02
CA GLN A 9 8.73 -4.67 -10.46
C GLN A 9 8.19 -3.24 -10.60
N LYS A 10 7.19 -3.06 -11.48
CA LYS A 10 6.42 -1.83 -11.59
C LYS A 10 5.28 -1.85 -10.58
N TYR A 11 5.14 -0.74 -9.84
CA TYR A 11 4.11 -0.57 -8.83
C TYR A 11 3.27 0.66 -9.13
N VAL A 12 2.00 0.62 -8.75
CA VAL A 12 1.23 1.83 -8.48
C VAL A 12 1.32 2.06 -6.97
N VAL A 13 1.66 3.28 -6.57
CA VAL A 13 1.92 3.64 -5.18
C VAL A 13 0.82 4.57 -4.70
N PHE A 14 0.17 4.20 -3.61
CA PHE A 14 -0.81 5.01 -2.91
C PHE A 14 -0.27 5.41 -1.55
N LYS A 15 -0.71 6.56 -1.06
CA LYS A 15 -0.46 6.99 0.30
C LYS A 15 -1.76 7.04 1.07
N HIS A 16 -1.80 6.28 2.14
CA HIS A 16 -2.79 6.43 3.19
C HIS A 16 -2.33 7.53 4.14
N PHE A 17 -3.25 8.43 4.49
CA PHE A 17 -3.10 9.41 5.55
C PHE A 17 -4.30 9.29 6.47
N GLY A 18 -4.06 9.23 7.77
CA GLY A 18 -5.12 9.07 8.76
C GLY A 18 -4.97 7.79 9.56
N PRO A 19 -5.91 7.52 10.48
CA PRO A 19 -5.82 6.41 11.39
C PRO A 19 -5.94 5.05 10.69
N SER A 20 -5.32 4.02 11.26
CA SER A 20 -5.17 2.68 10.69
C SER A 20 -6.51 1.98 10.46
N ASN A 21 -7.51 2.32 11.28
CA ASN A 21 -8.89 1.84 11.13
C ASN A 21 -9.57 2.36 9.83
N GLU A 22 -8.98 3.35 9.15
CA GLU A 22 -9.45 3.88 7.86
C GLU A 22 -8.75 3.26 6.65
N ILE A 23 -7.74 2.42 6.84
CA ILE A 23 -7.04 1.70 5.76
C ILE A 23 -8.02 0.91 4.85
N PRO A 24 -9.03 0.20 5.38
CA PRO A 24 -10.00 -0.50 4.53
C PRO A 24 -10.74 0.43 3.55
N TYR A 25 -11.05 1.67 3.95
CA TYR A 25 -11.66 2.65 3.06
C TYR A 25 -10.68 3.12 1.98
N THR A 26 -9.39 3.27 2.34
CA THR A 26 -8.33 3.59 1.38
C THR A 26 -8.22 2.52 0.30
N TYR A 27 -8.25 1.24 0.66
CA TYR A 27 -8.33 0.14 -0.31
C TYR A 27 -9.59 0.21 -1.17
N GLY A 28 -10.74 0.57 -0.59
CA GLY A 28 -11.98 0.78 -1.33
C GLY A 28 -11.86 1.85 -2.43
N GLU A 29 -11.21 2.98 -2.14
CA GLU A 29 -10.95 4.03 -3.12
C GLU A 29 -9.88 3.62 -4.15
N LEU A 30 -8.85 2.91 -3.70
CA LEU A 30 -7.82 2.35 -4.57
C LEU A 30 -8.43 1.46 -5.65
N TRP A 31 -9.35 0.56 -5.30
CA TRP A 31 -9.96 -0.35 -6.27
C TRP A 31 -10.75 0.39 -7.35
N LYS A 32 -11.42 1.49 -6.99
CA LYS A 32 -12.09 2.36 -7.97
C LYS A 32 -11.10 2.98 -8.95
N VAL A 33 -9.89 3.33 -8.50
CA VAL A 33 -8.82 3.84 -9.38
C VAL A 33 -8.32 2.73 -10.30
N PHE A 34 -8.16 1.51 -9.79
CA PHE A 34 -7.76 0.35 -10.59
C PHE A 34 -8.76 0.05 -11.70
N ASP A 35 -10.05 -0.01 -11.36
CA ASP A 35 -11.14 -0.28 -12.30
C ASP A 35 -11.22 0.79 -13.40
N ARG A 36 -11.07 2.07 -13.04
CA ARG A 36 -11.10 3.19 -14.00
C ARG A 36 -9.84 3.28 -14.86
N GLY A 37 -8.68 3.00 -14.27
CA GLY A 37 -7.37 3.10 -14.93
C GLY A 37 -7.02 1.90 -15.81
N GLY A 38 -7.79 0.81 -15.73
CA GLY A 38 -7.51 -0.42 -16.45
C GLY A 38 -6.23 -1.12 -15.98
N TYR A 39 -5.81 -0.87 -14.73
CA TYR A 39 -4.63 -1.49 -14.16
C TYR A 39 -4.87 -2.99 -13.95
N LYS A 40 -3.85 -3.81 -14.22
CA LYS A 40 -3.88 -5.25 -13.98
C LYS A 40 -2.83 -5.63 -12.96
N ILE A 41 -3.25 -6.26 -11.87
CA ILE A 41 -2.33 -6.78 -10.85
C ILE A 41 -1.43 -7.85 -11.46
N LYS A 42 -0.14 -7.81 -11.16
CA LYS A 42 0.79 -8.85 -11.57
C LYS A 42 0.74 -10.02 -10.58
N VAL A 43 0.18 -11.13 -11.03
CA VAL A 43 0.09 -12.39 -10.28
C VAL A 43 1.48 -12.89 -9.89
N GLY A 44 1.62 -13.40 -8.66
CA GLY A 44 2.87 -13.95 -8.14
C GLY A 44 3.86 -12.92 -7.62
N MET A 45 3.50 -11.64 -7.59
CA MET A 45 4.27 -10.58 -6.92
C MET A 45 3.55 -10.13 -5.65
N PRO A 46 4.30 -9.89 -4.54
CA PRO A 46 3.70 -9.40 -3.32
C PRO A 46 3.33 -7.93 -3.43
N GLU A 47 2.24 -7.57 -2.77
CA GLU A 47 1.98 -6.20 -2.32
C GLU A 47 2.95 -5.82 -1.20
N ILE A 48 3.26 -4.53 -1.09
CA ILE A 48 4.14 -4.00 -0.06
C ILE A 48 3.47 -2.82 0.64
N GLU A 49 3.29 -2.93 1.94
CA GLU A 49 2.89 -1.83 2.83
C GLU A 49 4.14 -1.29 3.53
N ILE A 50 4.43 0.00 3.34
CA ILE A 50 5.62 0.63 3.90
C ILE A 50 5.21 1.69 4.92
N VAL A 51 5.60 1.46 6.17
CA VAL A 51 5.40 2.39 7.27
C VAL A 51 6.77 2.90 7.71
N LYS A 52 6.94 4.22 7.73
CA LYS A 52 8.18 4.82 8.24
C LYS A 52 8.27 4.58 9.75
N SER A 53 9.47 4.32 10.26
CA SER A 53 9.66 4.00 11.69
C SER A 53 9.21 5.09 12.65
N ASN A 54 9.15 6.35 12.21
CA ASN A 54 8.63 7.47 13.01
C ASN A 54 7.09 7.53 13.11
N MET A 55 6.38 6.62 12.42
CA MET A 55 4.93 6.45 12.52
C MET A 55 4.52 5.43 13.60
N PHE A 56 5.49 4.74 14.21
CA PHE A 56 5.22 3.82 15.31
C PHE A 56 4.53 4.53 16.49
N GLY A 57 3.43 3.95 16.97
CA GLY A 57 2.62 4.52 18.05
C GLY A 57 1.68 5.64 17.60
N LYS A 58 1.63 5.96 16.30
CA LYS A 58 0.73 6.96 15.72
C LYS A 58 -0.44 6.36 14.97
N GLU A 59 -0.58 5.03 14.94
CA GLU A 59 -1.49 4.26 14.10
C GLU A 59 -2.94 4.76 14.21
N GLU A 60 -3.39 5.21 15.38
CA GLU A 60 -4.76 5.69 15.60
C GLU A 60 -4.93 7.20 15.45
N THR A 61 -3.95 7.88 14.84
CA THR A 61 -3.94 9.35 14.71
C THR A 61 -4.08 9.81 13.27
N ALA A 62 -4.51 11.05 13.09
CA ALA A 62 -4.57 11.71 11.78
C ALA A 62 -3.18 11.91 11.13
N GLU A 63 -2.10 11.75 11.89
CA GLU A 63 -0.73 11.91 11.40
C GLU A 63 -0.14 10.62 10.81
N TYR A 64 -0.81 9.47 10.97
CA TYR A 64 -0.31 8.21 10.46
C TYR A 64 -0.25 8.22 8.93
N GLU A 65 0.87 7.73 8.41
CA GLU A 65 1.15 7.63 6.98
C GLU A 65 1.63 6.21 6.68
N MET A 66 1.08 5.63 5.61
CA MET A 66 1.53 4.36 5.06
C MET A 66 1.51 4.42 3.54
N GLU A 67 2.54 3.87 2.90
CA GLU A 67 2.53 3.66 1.46
C GLU A 67 2.04 2.25 1.13
N ILE A 68 1.16 2.14 0.14
CA ILE A 68 0.62 0.88 -0.38
C ILE A 68 1.13 0.72 -1.81
N TRP A 69 1.93 -0.31 -2.05
CA TRP A 69 2.61 -0.55 -3.31
C TRP A 69 2.02 -1.80 -3.97
N LEU A 70 1.24 -1.60 -5.02
CA LEU A 70 0.58 -2.69 -5.74
C LEU A 70 1.29 -3.04 -7.04
N PRO A 71 1.74 -4.29 -7.23
CA PRO A 71 2.47 -4.71 -8.41
C PRO A 71 1.52 -4.81 -9.63
N VAL A 72 1.89 -4.17 -10.75
CA VAL A 72 1.08 -4.14 -11.98
C VAL A 72 1.82 -4.68 -13.21
N GLN A 73 1.06 -5.12 -14.22
CA GLN A 73 1.58 -5.58 -15.52
C GLN A 73 2.14 -4.42 -16.38
#